data_AF-A0A7X7VA08-F1
#
_entry.id   AF-A0A7X7VA08-F1
#
_cell.length_a   1.000
_cell.length_b   1.000
_cell.length_c   1.000
_cell.angle_alpha   90.00
_cell.angle_beta   90.00
_cell.angle_gamma   90.00
#
_symmetry.space_group_name_H-M   'P 1'
#
loop_
_entity.id
_entity.type
_entity.pdbx_description
1 polymer ?
#
loop_
_entity_poly.entity_id
_entity_poly.type
_entity_poly.pdbx_seq_one_letter_code
_entity_poly.pdbx_strand_id
1 'polypeptide(L)' 'VTDDHGRALREDGSVIEGLYSAGNNSASVMGRTYPGPGSTIGPATVFGLLAGRHMAAKA' A
#
# COMPACT_ATOMS: atom_id res chain seq x y z
N VAL A 1 4.08 -6.93 -3.87
CA VAL A 1 4.10 -5.49 -4.25
C VAL A 1 2.66 -4.96 -4.23
N THR A 2 2.46 -3.66 -4.09
CA THR A 2 1.12 -3.03 -4.15
C THR A 2 1.08 -1.96 -5.23
N ASP A 3 -0.10 -1.67 -5.75
CA ASP A 3 -0.34 -0.49 -6.60
C ASP A 3 -0.70 0.77 -5.79
N ASP A 4 -1.11 1.84 -6.49
CA ASP A 4 -1.49 3.14 -5.95
C ASP A 4 -2.80 3.12 -5.12
N HIS A 5 -3.58 2.05 -5.23
CA HIS A 5 -4.77 1.80 -4.41
C HIS A 5 -4.48 0.85 -3.24
N GLY A 6 -3.23 0.42 -3.05
CA GLY A 6 -2.84 -0.52 -1.99
C GLY A 6 -3.28 -1.96 -2.24
N ARG A 7 -3.70 -2.32 -3.46
CA ARG A 7 -4.07 -3.70 -3.81
C ARG A 7 -2.83 -4.56 -3.93
N ALA A 8 -2.86 -5.77 -3.40
CA ALA A 8 -1.75 -6.70 -3.54
C ALA A 8 -1.65 -7.24 -4.98
N LEU A 9 -0.43 -7.28 -5.51
CA LEU A 9 -0.15 -7.77 -6.86
C LEU A 9 0.53 -9.14 -6.83
N ARG A 10 0.19 -9.99 -7.80
CA ARG A 10 0.93 -11.21 -8.15
C ARG A 10 2.25 -10.87 -8.82
N GLU A 11 3.07 -11.89 -9.06
CA GLU A 11 4.35 -11.78 -9.75
C GLU A 11 4.21 -11.25 -11.18
N ASP A 12 3.11 -11.57 -11.87
CA ASP A 12 2.79 -11.06 -13.21
C ASP A 12 2.21 -9.64 -13.22
N GLY A 13 2.09 -9.00 -12.06
CA GLY A 13 1.52 -7.66 -11.88
C GLY A 13 -0.01 -7.64 -11.82
N SER A 14 -0.71 -8.78 -11.95
CA SER A 14 -2.16 -8.83 -11.82
C SER A 14 -2.63 -8.65 -10.37
N VAL A 15 -3.79 -8.02 -10.20
CA VAL A 15 -4.38 -7.75 -8.88
C VAL A 15 -4.89 -9.03 -8.22
N ILE A 16 -4.58 -9.22 -6.94
CA ILE A 16 -5.23 -10.20 -6.07
C ILE A 16 -6.52 -9.56 -5.54
N GLU A 17 -7.65 -9.88 -6.17
CA GLU A 17 -8.94 -9.30 -5.78
C GLU A 17 -9.26 -9.53 -4.29
N GLY A 18 -9.70 -8.46 -3.63
CA GLY A 18 -10.02 -8.45 -2.19
C GLY A 18 -8.82 -8.34 -1.25
N LEU A 19 -7.58 -8.46 -1.74
CA LEU A 19 -6.38 -8.39 -0.89
C LEU A 19 -5.70 -7.03 -1.00
N TYR A 20 -5.50 -6.40 0.15
CA TYR A 20 -4.83 -5.11 0.29
C TYR A 20 -3.67 -5.20 1.28
N SER A 21 -2.67 -4.34 1.12
CA SER A 21 -1.55 -4.22 2.05
C SER A 21 -1.10 -2.77 2.18
N ALA A 22 -0.67 -2.37 3.37
CA ALA A 22 -0.16 -1.04 3.65
C ALA A 22 0.91 -1.08 4.75
N GLY A 23 1.68 0.00 4.86
CA GLY A 23 2.74 0.13 5.86
C GLY A 23 3.81 -0.94 5.71
N ASN A 24 4.29 -1.49 6.83
CA ASN A 24 5.41 -2.44 6.83
C ASN A 24 5.08 -3.81 6.20
N ASN A 25 3.81 -4.12 5.96
CA ASN A 25 3.41 -5.32 5.21
C ASN A 25 3.53 -5.13 3.69
N SER A 26 3.74 -3.90 3.23
CA SER A 26 3.93 -3.55 1.82
C SER A 26 5.39 -3.18 1.54
N ALA A 27 5.80 -3.23 0.28
CA ALA A 27 7.12 -2.74 -0.11
C ALA A 27 7.18 -1.22 0.14
N SER A 28 8.20 -0.77 0.87
CA SER A 28 8.32 0.64 1.23
C SER A 28 8.49 1.52 -0.01
N VAL A 29 7.65 2.55 -0.13
CA VAL A 29 7.79 3.59 -1.16
C VAL A 29 9.08 4.42 -0.99
N MET A 30 9.71 4.35 0.19
CA MET A 30 10.99 5.01 0.47
C MET A 30 12.20 4.23 -0.06
N GLY A 31 11.97 3.05 -0.65
CA GLY A 31 13.02 2.21 -1.19
C GLY A 31 14.02 1.78 -0.10
N ARG A 32 15.32 2.02 -0.35
CA ARG A 32 16.42 1.58 0.51
C ARG A 32 16.85 2.60 1.57
N THR A 33 16.18 3.75 1.63
CA THR A 33 16.59 4.87 2.47
C THR A 33 15.49 5.20 3.47
N TYR A 34 15.87 5.82 4.59
CA TYR A 34 14.94 6.41 5.55
C TYR A 34 15.05 7.95 5.47
N PRO A 35 14.17 8.63 4.70
CA PRO A 35 14.27 10.06 4.44
C PRO A 35 14.20 10.96 5.68
N GLY A 36 13.59 10.48 6.77
CA GLY A 36 13.45 11.25 8.00
C GLY A 36 12.39 10.70 8.95
N PRO A 37 12.22 11.32 10.13
CA PRO A 37 11.21 10.91 11.09
C PRO A 37 9.81 10.90 10.46
N GLY A 38 9.07 9.82 10.66
CA GLY A 38 7.74 9.62 10.06
C GLY A 38 7.73 8.87 8.74
N SER A 39 8.88 8.46 8.20
CA SER A 39 8.98 7.72 6.92
C SER A 39 8.23 6.39 6.90
N THR A 40 7.91 5.82 8.06
CA THR A 40 7.07 4.61 8.18
C THR A 40 5.59 4.96 8.38
N ILE A 41 5.28 5.76 9.39
CA ILE A 41 3.89 6.04 9.81
C ILE A 41 3.14 6.87 8.77
N GLY A 42 3.81 7.86 8.15
CA GLY A 42 3.21 8.71 7.14
C GLY A 42 2.67 7.91 5.96
N PRO A 43 3.51 7.15 5.23
CA PRO A 43 3.06 6.29 4.15
C PRO A 43 2.05 5.22 4.60
N ALA A 44 2.25 4.59 5.76
CA ALA A 44 1.32 3.59 6.28
C ALA A 44 -0.10 4.16 6.43
N THR A 45 -0.21 5.38 6.97
CA THR A 45 -1.50 6.06 7.19
C THR A 45 -2.15 6.45 5.87
N VAL A 46 -1.38 7.04 4.95
CA VAL A 46 -1.90 7.50 3.65
C VAL A 46 -2.35 6.34 2.78
N PHE A 47 -1.50 5.33 2.58
CA PHE A 47 -1.86 4.17 1.75
C PHE A 47 -2.93 3.30 2.40
N GLY A 48 -2.96 3.21 3.73
CA GLY A 48 -4.06 2.56 4.45
C GLY A 48 -5.42 3.23 4.20
N LEU A 49 -5.45 4.58 4.23
CA LEU A 49 -6.66 5.33 3.91
C LEU A 49 -7.09 5.16 2.44
N LEU A 50 -6.14 5.20 1.51
CA LEU A 50 -6.42 4.99 0.08
C LEU A 50 -7.00 3.60 -0.17
N ALA A 51 -6.40 2.55 0.40
CA ALA A 51 -6.92 1.19 0.33
C ALA A 51 -8.33 1.08 0.91
N GLY A 52 -8.57 1.68 2.09
CA GLY A 52 -9.90 1.73 2.71
C GLY A 52 -10.96 2.39 1.83
N ARG A 53 -10.63 3.53 1.22
CA ARG A 53 -11.53 4.24 0.29
C ARG A 53 -11.82 3.45 -0.98
N HIS A 54 -10.80 2.82 -1.56
CA HIS A 54 -10.97 1.99 -2.74
C HIS A 54 -11.82 0.75 -2.44
N MET A 55 -11.61 0.11 -1.28
CA MET A 55 -12.47 -0.99 -0.80
C MET A 55 -13.93 -0.54 -0.69
N ALA A 56 -14.18 0.60 -0.04
CA ALA A 56 -15.53 1.10 0.16
C ALA A 56 -16.24 1.51 -1.14
N ALA A 57 -15.51 2.01 -2.14
CA ALA A 57 -16.08 2.38 -3.44
C ALA A 57 -16.43 1.17 -4.33
N LYS A 58 -15.85 0.00 -4.05
CA LYS A 58 -16.12 -1.26 -4.76
C LYS A 58 -17.26 -2.10 -4.13
N ALA A 59 -17.64 -1.78 -2.89
CA ALA A 59 -18.72 -2.46 -2.15
C ALA A 59 -20.09 -1.93 -2.58
#